data_AF-A0A5K0ZLP7-F1
#
_entry.id   AF-A0A5K0ZLP7-F1
#
_cell.length_a   1.000
_cell.length_b   1.000
_cell.length_c   1.000
_cell.angle_alpha   90.00
_cell.angle_beta   90.00
_cell.angle_gamma   90.00
#
_symmetry.space_group_name_H-M   'P 1'
#
loop_
_entity.id
_entity.type
_entity.pdbx_description
1 polymer ?
#
loop_
_entity_poly.entity_id
_entity_poly.type
_entity_poly.pdbx_seq_one_letter_code
_entity_poly.pdbx_strand_id
1 'polypeptide(L)' 'AWLLHENNSHLKLVDPTLNEYDEEEALRVIRVALLCTQASPSLRPRMSRVIAMLSGDIKVSAATSKPAYLTDWQFIKKIF' A
#
# COMPACT_ATOMS: atom_id res chain seq x y z
N ALA A 1 -1.04 -2.61 8.92
CA ALA A 1 -0.66 -2.25 7.53
C ALA A 1 0.14 -0.97 7.44
N TRP A 2 -0.45 0.22 7.65
CA TRP A 2 0.25 1.49 7.41
C TRP A 2 1.54 1.69 8.23
N LEU A 3 1.53 1.34 9.52
CA LEU A 3 2.73 1.40 10.39
C LEU A 3 3.89 0.55 9.84
N LEU A 4 3.59 -0.62 9.27
CA LEU A 4 4.59 -1.47 8.64
C LEU A 4 5.10 -0.87 7.32
N HIS A 5 4.24 -0.14 6.60
CA HIS A 5 4.65 0.60 5.41
C HIS A 5 5.62 1.74 5.76
N GLU A 6 5.35 2.51 6.82
CA GLU A 6 6.26 3.56 7.32
C GLU A 6 7.60 3.00 7.79
N ASN A 7 7.59 1.80 8.39
CA ASN A 7 8.78 1.10 8.87
C ASN A 7 9.48 0.26 7.77
N ASN A 8 9.12 0.41 6.50
CA ASN A 8 9.62 -0.40 5.37
C ASN A 8 9.57 -1.92 5.58
N SER A 9 8.66 -2.39 6.42
CA SER A 9 8.48 -3.79 6.82
C SER A 9 7.28 -4.41 6.11
N HIS A 10 7.11 -4.17 4.80
CA HIS A 10 5.92 -4.56 4.03
C HIS A 10 5.69 -6.07 4.01
N LEU A 11 6.75 -6.88 3.97
CA LEU A 11 6.65 -8.35 3.92
C LEU A 11 5.92 -8.97 5.12
N LYS A 12 5.86 -8.25 6.26
CA LYS A 12 5.04 -8.68 7.41
C LYS A 12 3.53 -8.63 7.17
N LEU A 13 3.09 -8.12 6.02
CA LEU A 13 1.69 -8.14 5.58
C LEU A 13 1.34 -9.38 4.76
N VAL A 14 2.32 -10.16 4.32
CA VAL A 14 2.09 -11.38 3.56
C VAL A 14 1.44 -12.42 4.46
N ASP A 15 0.49 -13.17 3.92
CA ASP A 15 -0.20 -14.23 4.63
C ASP A 15 0.81 -15.29 5.12
N PRO A 16 0.86 -15.61 6.43
CA PRO A 16 1.80 -16.58 6.97
C PRO A 16 1.56 -18.02 6.47
N THR A 17 0.41 -18.31 5.88
CA THR A 17 0.11 -19.63 5.27
C THR A 17 0.68 -19.78 3.87
N LEU A 18 1.19 -18.70 3.28
CA LEU A 18 1.83 -18.72 1.97
C LEU A 18 3.28 -19.23 2.13
N ASN A 19 3.47 -20.53 1.88
CA ASN A 19 4.75 -21.21 2.14
C ASN A 19 5.91 -20.74 1.25
N GLU A 20 5.64 -20.46 -0.02
CA GLU A 20 6.65 -20.00 -0.98
C GLU A 20 6.05 -18.90 -1.86
N TYR A 21 6.72 -17.75 -1.91
CA TYR A 21 6.34 -16.62 -2.75
C TYR A 21 7.56 -15.78 -3.11
N ASP A 22 7.47 -15.07 -4.23
CA ASP A 22 8.48 -14.09 -4.63
C ASP A 22 8.30 -12.81 -3.79
N GLU A 23 9.32 -12.48 -2.98
CA GLU A 23 9.29 -11.30 -2.12
C GLU A 23 9.18 -9.98 -2.90
N GLU A 24 9.76 -9.89 -4.10
CA GLU A 24 9.67 -8.71 -4.95
C GLU A 24 8.26 -8.54 -5.53
N GLU A 25 7.63 -9.63 -5.97
CA GLU A 25 6.24 -9.61 -6.40
C GLU A 25 5.31 -9.24 -5.25
N ALA A 26 5.49 -9.85 -4.08
CA ALA A 26 4.70 -9.53 -2.89
C ALA A 26 4.83 -8.05 -2.50
N LEU A 27 6.06 -7.52 -2.48
CA LEU A 27 6.32 -6.11 -2.20
C LEU A 27 5.65 -5.19 -3.23
N ARG A 28 5.69 -5.57 -4.52
CA ARG A 28 5.05 -4.83 -5.62
C ARG A 28 3.54 -4.80 -5.45
N VAL A 29 2.92 -5.95 -5.19
CA VAL A 29 1.47 -6.08 -4.94
C VAL A 29 1.05 -5.21 -3.77
N ILE A 30 1.78 -5.25 -2.65
CA ILE A 30 1.49 -4.44 -1.47
C ILE A 30 1.55 -2.94 -1.79
N ARG A 31 2.59 -2.49 -2.52
CA ARG A 31 2.72 -1.08 -2.92
C ARG A 31 1.60 -0.64 -3.85
N VAL A 32 1.21 -1.48 -4.81
CA VAL A 32 0.08 -1.21 -5.71
C VAL A 32 -1.24 -1.15 -4.94
N ALA A 33 -1.46 -2.05 -3.98
CA ALA A 33 -2.65 -2.05 -3.13
C ALA A 33 -2.77 -0.76 -2.30
N LEU A 34 -1.66 -0.26 -1.75
CA LEU A 34 -1.62 1.01 -1.01
C LEU A 34 -1.92 2.24 -1.89
N LEU A 35 -1.53 2.21 -3.17
CA LEU A 35 -1.91 3.25 -4.14
C LEU A 35 -3.39 3.17 -4.52
N CYS A 36 -3.93 1.96 -4.69
CA CYS A 36 -5.34 1.76 -5.05
C CYS A 36 -6.30 2.15 -3.92
N THR A 37 -5.85 2.07 -2.67
CA THR A 37 -6.64 2.36 -1.46
C THR A 37 -6.41 3.77 -0.91
N GLN A 38 -5.83 4.67 -1.71
CA GLN A 38 -5.65 6.07 -1.31
C GLN A 38 -6.99 6.74 -0.95
N ALA A 39 -6.97 7.55 0.11
CA ALA A 39 -8.14 8.25 0.61
C ALA A 39 -8.79 9.11 -0.47
N SER A 40 -8.00 9.95 -1.13
CA SER A 40 -8.48 10.74 -2.26
C SER A 40 -8.65 9.86 -3.51
N PRO A 41 -9.85 9.83 -4.12
CA PRO A 41 -10.08 9.12 -5.38
C PRO A 41 -9.18 9.60 -6.52
N SER A 42 -8.80 10.88 -6.52
CA SER A 42 -7.95 11.48 -7.56
C SER A 42 -6.49 10.97 -7.52
N LEU A 43 -6.05 10.42 -6.39
CA LEU A 43 -4.71 9.85 -6.23
C LEU A 43 -4.65 8.37 -6.60
N ARG A 44 -5.80 7.71 -6.80
CA ARG A 44 -5.85 6.30 -7.17
C ARG A 44 -5.43 6.12 -8.63
N PRO A 45 -4.58 5.14 -8.95
CA PRO A 45 -4.15 4.89 -10.32
C PRO A 45 -5.30 4.37 -11.19
N ARG A 46 -5.24 4.67 -12.50
CA ARG A 46 -6.11 4.04 -13.49
C ARG A 46 -5.83 2.54 -13.57
N MET A 47 -6.85 1.73 -13.85
CA MET A 47 -6.72 0.27 -13.94
C MET A 47 -5.68 -0.20 -14.95
N SER A 48 -5.55 0.46 -16.11
CA SER A 48 -4.51 0.14 -17.08
C SER A 48 -3.09 0.29 -16.49
N ARG A 49 -2.89 1.30 -15.64
CA ARG A 49 -1.62 1.53 -14.95
C ARG A 49 -1.40 0.54 -13.82
N VAL A 50 -2.46 0.11 -13.13
CA VAL A 50 -2.40 -0.96 -12.12
C VAL A 50 -1.89 -2.25 -12.75
N ILE A 51 -2.46 -2.65 -13.89
CA ILE A 51 -2.05 -3.87 -14.61
C ILE A 51 -0.58 -3.76 -15.03
N ALA A 52 -0.18 -2.66 -15.67
CA ALA A 52 1.22 -2.46 -16.08
C ALA A 52 2.21 -2.46 -14.89
N MET A 53 1.80 -1.97 -13.72
CA MET A 53 2.62 -2.06 -12.50
C MET A 53 2.73 -3.50 -11.99
N LEU A 54 1.64 -4.27 -12.00
CA LEU A 54 1.62 -5.66 -11.55
C LEU A 54 2.42 -6.57 -12.49
N SER A 55 2.32 -6.35 -13.81
CA SER A 55 3.10 -7.06 -14.83
C SER A 55 4.59 -6.71 -14.82
N GLY A 56 4.99 -5.68 -14.07
CA GLY A 56 6.39 -5.25 -13.95
C GLY A 56 6.88 -4.31 -15.05
N ASP A 57 6.02 -3.95 -16.00
CA ASP A 57 6.33 -3.01 -17.09
C ASP A 57 6.62 -1.59 -16.58
N ILE A 58 6.02 -1.22 -15.44
CA ILE A 58 6.15 0.12 -14.84
C ILE A 58 6.51 0.01 -13.37
N LYS A 59 7.47 0.84 -12.92
CA LYS A 59 7.81 0.95 -11.49
C LYS A 59 6.67 1.58 -10.69
N VAL A 60 6.44 1.04 -9.50
CA VAL A 60 5.44 1.57 -8.56
C VAL A 60 5.96 2.88 -7.95
N SER A 61 5.17 3.95 -8.08
CA SER A 61 5.45 5.26 -7.46
C SER A 61 5.48 5.15 -5.93
N ALA A 62 6.46 5.79 -5.29
CA ALA A 62 6.62 5.76 -3.82
C ALA A 62 5.66 6.70 -3.06
N ALA A 63 4.96 7.60 -3.75
CA ALA A 63 4.12 8.59 -3.09
C ALA A 63 2.74 8.02 -2.73
N THR A 64 2.61 7.46 -1.53
CA THR A 64 1.34 7.13 -0.90
C THR A 64 1.10 8.06 0.29
N SER A 65 -0.11 8.61 0.40
CA SER A 65 -0.52 9.44 1.54
C SER A 65 -1.14 8.59 2.65
N LYS A 66 -1.05 9.08 3.89
CA LYS A 66 -1.66 8.47 5.07
C LYS A 66 -3.16 8.22 4.82
N PRO A 67 -3.68 7.02 5.14
CA PRO A 67 -5.09 6.71 5.06
C PRO A 67 -5.92 7.69 5.91
N ALA A 68 -7.09 8.09 5.40
CA ALA A 68 -7.97 9.06 6.09
C ALA A 68 -8.36 8.59 7.50
N TYR A 69 -8.63 7.31 7.68
CA TYR A 69 -9.01 6.77 8.99
C TYR A 69 -7.89 6.91 10.04
N LEU A 70 -6.62 7.00 9.63
CA LEU A 70 -5.50 7.23 10.55
C LEU A 70 -5.32 8.71 10.88
N THR A 71 -5.60 9.62 9.96
CA THR A 71 -5.65 11.06 10.27
C THR A 71 -6.78 11.35 11.27
N ASP A 72 -7.92 10.67 11.12
CA ASP A 72 -9.06 10.79 12.03
C ASP A 72 -8.76 10.18 13.40
N TRP A 73 -8.11 9.01 13.45
CA TRP A 73 -7.70 8.38 14.71
C TRP A 73 -6.67 9.22 15.50
N GLN A 74 -5.72 9.86 14.82
CA GLN A 74 -4.78 10.78 15.47
C GLN A 74 -5.49 12.03 16.00
N PHE A 75 -6.54 12.50 15.31
CA PHE A 75 -7.37 13.59 15.77
C PHE A 75 -8.19 13.19 17.01
N ILE A 76 -8.78 12.00 17.02
CA ILE A 76 -9.51 11.46 18.18
C ILE A 76 -8.59 11.32 19.40
N LYS A 77 -7.37 10.79 19.22
CA LYS A 77 -6.35 10.72 20.29
C LYS A 77 -5.88 12.08 20.82
N LYS A 78 -6.17 13.18 20.14
CA LYS A 78 -5.82 14.54 20.56
C LYS A 78 -6.96 15.23 21.31
N ILE A 79 -8.18 14.71 21.20
CA ILE A 79 -9.39 15.23 21.86
C ILE A 79 -9.61 14.56 23.23
N PHE A 80 -9.17 13.31 23.39
CA PHE A 80 -9.14 12.58 24.66
C PHE A 80 -7.74 12.59 25.27
#